data_AF-A0A0D6KT85-F1
#
_entry.id   AF-A0A0D6KT85-F1
#
_cell.length_a   1.000
_cell.length_b   1.000
_cell.length_c   1.000
_cell.angle_alpha   90.00
_cell.angle_beta   90.00
_cell.angle_gamma   90.00
#
_symmetry.space_group_name_H-M   'P 1'
#
loop_
_entity.id
_entity.type
_entity.pdbx_description
1 polymer ?
#
loop_
_entity_poly.entity_id
_entity_poly.type
_entity_poly.pdbx_seq_one_letter_code
_entity_poly.pdbx_strand_id
1 'polypeptide(L)' 'MLQIAAQDGRVLVTHDRKTMPTEFGTFIMSQTSSGVLILSQNLPISDAIESLILVWETSIAEKWVNQIMSIPF' A
#
# COMPACT_ATOMS: atom_id res chain seq x y z
N MET A 1 5.75 -0.62 -10.59
CA MET A 1 5.96 -0.63 -9.12
C MET A 1 5.31 -1.83 -8.45
N LEU A 2 4.03 -2.13 -8.72
CA LEU A 2 3.34 -3.32 -8.18
C LEU A 2 4.12 -4.62 -8.35
N GLN A 3 4.64 -4.88 -9.56
CA GLN A 3 5.42 -6.09 -9.84
C GLN A 3 6.71 -6.19 -9.01
N ILE A 4 7.45 -5.09 -8.87
CA ILE A 4 8.70 -5.06 -8.08
C ILE A 4 8.39 -5.30 -6.61
N ALA A 5 7.38 -4.60 -6.07
CA ALA A 5 6.96 -4.75 -4.69
C ALA A 5 6.50 -6.19 -4.39
N ALA A 6 5.74 -6.81 -5.30
CA ALA A 6 5.32 -8.20 -5.19
C ALA A 6 6.52 -9.18 -5.23
N GLN A 7 7.48 -8.97 -6.14
CA GLN A 7 8.69 -9.80 -6.24
C GLN A 7 9.54 -9.72 -4.98
N ASP A 8 9.62 -8.55 -4.36
CA ASP A 8 10.40 -8.32 -3.14
C ASP A 8 9.63 -8.69 -1.86
N GLY A 9 8.36 -9.09 -1.96
CA GLY A 9 7.51 -9.38 -0.80
C GLY A 9 7.20 -8.13 0.06
N ARG A 10 7.14 -6.95 -0.56
CA ARG A 10 6.98 -5.66 0.12
C ARG A 10 5.63 -5.02 -0.18
N VAL A 11 5.06 -4.37 0.84
CA VAL A 11 3.92 -3.46 0.66
C VAL A 11 4.37 -2.23 -0.13
N LEU A 12 3.61 -1.87 -1.17
CA LEU A 12 3.85 -0.64 -1.93
C LEU A 12 3.16 0.54 -1.24
N VAL A 13 3.91 1.57 -0.88
CA VAL A 13 3.37 2.86 -0.43
C VAL A 13 3.38 3.84 -1.61
N THR A 14 2.27 4.53 -1.87
CA THR A 14 2.14 5.47 -2.99
C THR A 14 1.21 6.64 -2.66
N HIS A 15 1.40 7.77 -3.34
CA HIS A 15 0.45 8.88 -3.33
C HIS A 15 -0.56 8.82 -4.47
N ASP A 16 -0.42 7.87 -5.39
CA ASP A 16 -1.30 7.75 -6.55
C ASP A 16 -2.66 7.18 -6.15
N ARG A 17 -3.56 8.05 -5.72
CA ARG A 17 -4.95 7.69 -5.45
C ARG A 17 -5.78 7.52 -6.73
N LYS A 18 -5.33 8.09 -7.85
CA LYS A 18 -6.14 8.22 -9.06
C LYS A 18 -6.11 6.95 -9.90
N THR A 19 -4.93 6.38 -10.11
CA THR A 19 -4.77 5.24 -11.04
C THR A 19 -4.48 3.94 -10.31
N MET A 20 -3.82 3.99 -9.14
CA MET A 20 -3.41 2.79 -8.41
C MET A 20 -4.55 1.82 -8.07
N PRO A 21 -5.78 2.23 -7.67
CA PRO A 21 -6.84 1.26 -7.40
C PRO A 21 -7.21 0.39 -8.60
N THR A 22 -7.26 0.98 -9.79
CA THR A 22 -7.54 0.26 -11.03
C THR A 22 -6.38 -0.67 -11.40
N GLU A 23 -5.16 -0.14 -11.40
CA GLU A 23 -3.94 -0.92 -11.71
C GLU A 23 -3.76 -2.09 -10.74
N PHE A 24 -4.01 -1.86 -9.44
CA PHE A 24 -3.98 -2.90 -8.42
C PHE A 24 -5.04 -3.97 -8.67
N GLY A 25 -6.28 -3.57 -8.97
CA GLY A 25 -7.37 -4.49 -9.29
C GLY A 25 -7.02 -5.39 -10.47
N THR A 26 -6.47 -4.84 -11.55
CA THR A 26 -6.00 -5.63 -12.71
C THR A 26 -4.82 -6.54 -12.34
N PHE A 27 -3.87 -6.04 -11.54
CA PHE A 27 -2.69 -6.79 -11.13
C PHE A 27 -3.04 -8.06 -10.36
N ILE A 28 -3.95 -7.96 -9.37
CA ILE A 28 -4.29 -9.08 -8.50
C ILE A 28 -5.13 -10.18 -9.17
N MET A 29 -5.59 -9.97 -10.42
CA MET A 29 -6.27 -11.02 -11.19
C MET A 29 -5.32 -12.15 -11.63
N SER A 30 -4.02 -11.89 -11.69
CA SER A 30 -3.02 -12.84 -12.21
C SER A 30 -1.75 -12.93 -11.36
N GLN A 31 -1.50 -11.96 -10.49
CA GLN A 31 -0.34 -11.92 -9.62
C GLN A 31 -0.76 -11.72 -8.17
N THR A 32 0.08 -12.14 -7.21
CA THR A 32 -0.15 -11.86 -5.79
C THR A 32 0.61 -10.60 -5.40
N SER A 33 -0.06 -9.66 -4.74
CA SER A 33 0.57 -8.48 -4.15
C SER A 33 0.70 -8.65 -2.65
N SER A 34 1.81 -8.17 -2.07
CA SER A 34 1.96 -8.02 -0.63
C SER A 34 1.12 -6.89 -0.03
N GLY A 35 0.44 -6.10 -0.87
CA GLY A 35 -0.48 -5.04 -0.48
C GLY A 35 -0.07 -3.65 -0.97
N VAL A 36 -1.02 -2.71 -0.93
CA VAL A 36 -0.82 -1.30 -1.31
C VAL A 36 -1.39 -0.38 -0.24
N LEU A 37 -0.58 0.61 0.17
CA LEU A 37 -0.99 1.72 1.02
C LEU A 37 -0.98 3.01 0.20
N ILE A 38 -2.11 3.71 0.17
CA ILE A 38 -2.25 5.02 -0.46
C ILE A 38 -2.23 6.09 0.63
N LEU A 39 -1.29 7.03 0.52
CA LEU A 39 -1.17 8.20 1.38
C LEU A 39 -1.60 9.47 0.64
N SER A 40 -2.19 10.43 1.34
CA SER A 40 -2.45 11.75 0.77
C SER A 40 -1.14 12.43 0.36
N GLN A 41 -1.11 13.05 -0.83
CA GLN A 41 0.08 13.79 -1.30
C GLN A 41 0.37 15.03 -0.45
N ASN A 42 -0.65 15.56 0.24
CA ASN A 42 -0.54 16.74 1.08
C ASN A 42 -0.26 16.40 2.56
N LEU A 43 -0.14 15.12 2.90
CA LEU A 43 0.18 14.68 4.26
C LEU A 43 1.60 15.12 4.61
N PRO A 44 1.84 15.83 5.73
CA PRO A 44 3.18 16.09 6.20
C PRO A 44 3.98 14.79 6.35
N ILE A 45 5.27 14.84 5.99
CA ILE A 45 6.12 13.64 5.99
C ILE A 45 6.21 13.02 7.40
N SER A 46 6.20 13.84 8.46
CA SER A 46 6.19 13.35 9.85
C SER A 46 4.96 12.48 10.10
N ASP A 47 3.78 13.00 9.77
CA ASP A 47 2.52 12.30 9.95
C ASP A 47 2.49 11.02 9.10
N ALA A 48 2.96 11.07 7.85
CA ALA A 48 3.10 9.89 7.00
C ALA A 48 3.97 8.79 7.63
N ILE A 49 5.08 9.16 8.28
CA ILE A 49 5.98 8.21 8.96
C ILE A 49 5.29 7.60 10.18
N GLU A 50 4.72 8.42 11.07
CA GLU A 50 4.03 7.95 12.29
C GLU A 50 2.93 6.94 11.96
N SER A 51 2.25 7.20 10.87
CA SER A 51 1.15 6.41 10.36
C SER A 51 1.56 5.04 9.84
N LEU A 52 2.67 4.99 9.10
CA LEU A 52 3.23 3.74 8.62
C LEU A 52 3.77 2.90 9.79
N ILE A 53 4.34 3.54 10.81
CA ILE A 53 4.75 2.88 12.05
C ILE A 53 3.53 2.27 12.75
N LEU A 54 2.44 3.02 12.92
CA LEU A 54 1.23 2.51 13.56
C LEU A 54 0.63 1.31 12.81
N VAL A 55 0.57 1.37 11.49
CA VAL A 55 0.13 0.24 10.66
C VAL A 55 1.03 -0.97 10.88
N TRP A 56 2.35 -0.77 10.88
CA TRP A 56 3.31 -1.85 11.11
C TRP A 56 3.14 -2.49 12.50
N GLU A 57 2.97 -1.69 13.55
CA GLU A 57 2.84 -2.17 14.93
C GLU A 57 1.52 -2.91 15.20
N THR A 58 0.45 -2.57 14.48
CA THR A 58 -0.91 -3.06 14.78
C THR A 58 -1.42 -4.12 13.80
N SER A 59 -0.63 -4.51 12.80
CA SER A 59 -1.03 -5.45 11.77
C SER A 59 -0.07 -6.64 11.62
N ILE A 60 -0.51 -7.65 10.87
CA ILE A 60 0.30 -8.81 10.49
C ILE A 60 0.41 -8.84 8.97
N ALA A 61 1.54 -9.33 8.44
CA ALA A 61 1.87 -9.28 7.02
C ALA A 61 0.81 -9.99 6.15
N GLU A 62 0.27 -11.12 6.62
CA GLU A 62 -0.71 -11.94 5.90
C GLU A 62 -2.02 -11.18 5.65
N LYS A 63 -2.38 -10.23 6.53
CA LYS A 63 -3.58 -9.40 6.36
C LYS A 63 -3.47 -8.44 5.19
N TRP A 64 -2.27 -8.17 4.68
CA TRP A 64 -2.05 -7.22 3.59
C TRP A 64 -2.06 -7.85 2.20
N VAL A 65 -2.01 -9.18 2.12
CA VAL A 65 -1.98 -9.88 0.83
C VAL A 65 -3.23 -9.54 0.02
N ASN A 66 -3.00 -9.03 -1.19
CA ASN A 66 -4.03 -8.54 -2.12
C ASN A 66 -4.99 -7.50 -1.51
N GLN A 67 -4.55 -6.76 -0.48
CA GLN A 67 -5.29 -5.63 0.07
C GLN A 67 -4.77 -4.29 -0.45
N ILE A 68 -5.70 -3.34 -0.62
CA ILE A 68 -5.39 -1.94 -0.88
C ILE A 68 -6.14 -1.07 0.12
N MET A 69 -5.44 -0.14 0.77
CA MET A 69 -6.01 0.75 1.78
C MET A 69 -5.54 2.18 1.57
N SER A 70 -6.45 3.14 1.73
CA SER A 70 -6.11 4.54 1.88
C SER A 70 -6.02 4.87 3.36
N ILE A 71 -4.94 5.53 3.77
CA ILE A 71 -4.78 5.93 5.16
C ILE A 71 -5.39 7.34 5.37
N PRO A 72 -6.28 7.54 6.37
CA PRO A 72 -7.22 8.67 6.38
C PRO A 72 -6.73 10.01 6.96
N PHE A 73 -5.49 10.12 7.40
CA PHE A 73 -4.92 11.37 7.95
C PHE A 73 -4.04 12.08 6.91
#